data_AF-A0A6S6SQI6-F1
#
_entry.id   AF-A0A6S6SQI6-F1
#
_cell.length_a   1.000
_cell.length_b   1.000
_cell.length_c   1.000
_cell.angle_alpha   90.00
_cell.angle_beta   90.00
_cell.angle_gamma   90.00
#
_symmetry.space_group_name_H-M   'P 1'
#
loop_
_entity.id
_entity.type
_entity.pdbx_description
1 polymer ?
#
loop_
_entity_poly.entity_id
_entity_poly.type
_entity_poly.pdbx_seq_one_letter_code
_entity_poly.pdbx_strand_id
1 'polypeptide(L)'
;MLRKQPVVDVNKELLTEAKNLFLKQDFTNSSDIYSYILTQDFNNNEALLMSHLIELTSFNKAYALSLADDFFRKKSLRQDDVYENINDKIDYYFDNKIQTKIHQSDAISYNEFKNSIDNYSDDYELSFYLTHVYMKISFKDEYEIVEFLTTLLDKNLENLAIQYFEKFSHLITNETNIQNISKKLQKSLK
;
A
#
# COMPACT_ATOMS: atom_id res chain seq x y z
N MET A 1 19.19 16.57 -45.34
CA MET A 1 17.93 15.95 -44.84
C MET A 1 18.29 14.85 -43.86
N LEU A 2 18.23 15.15 -42.56
CA LEU A 2 18.40 14.14 -41.52
C LEU A 2 17.07 13.36 -41.41
N ARG A 3 17.10 12.07 -41.76
CA ARG A 3 15.96 11.18 -41.52
C ARG A 3 15.83 10.98 -40.01
N LYS A 4 14.79 11.55 -39.41
CA LYS A 4 14.35 11.18 -38.06
C LYS A 4 13.98 9.70 -38.12
N GLN A 5 14.74 8.83 -37.46
CA GLN A 5 14.31 7.46 -37.19
C GLN A 5 12.96 7.55 -36.45
N PRO A 6 12.00 6.66 -36.75
CA PRO A 6 10.74 6.69 -36.05
C PRO A 6 11.03 6.30 -34.60
N VAL A 7 10.71 7.20 -33.67
CA VAL A 7 10.55 6.87 -32.25
C VAL A 7 9.33 5.95 -32.18
N VAL A 8 9.50 4.70 -32.60
CA VAL A 8 8.54 3.63 -32.29
C VAL A 8 8.76 3.36 -30.81
N ASP A 9 8.12 4.20 -30.02
CA ASP A 9 7.56 3.98 -28.69
C ASP A 9 8.31 2.96 -27.80
N VAL A 10 9.60 3.21 -27.53
CA VAL A 10 10.43 2.40 -26.62
C VAL A 10 9.72 2.16 -25.29
N ASN A 11 8.98 3.16 -24.80
CA ASN A 11 8.15 3.06 -23.60
C ASN A 11 7.05 1.99 -23.74
N LYS A 12 6.46 1.79 -24.92
CA LYS A 12 5.39 0.81 -25.14
C LYS A 12 5.89 -0.64 -25.12
N GLU A 13 7.08 -0.88 -25.65
CA GLU A 13 7.72 -2.20 -25.57
C GLU A 13 8.11 -2.51 -24.12
N LEU A 14 8.70 -1.54 -23.42
CA LEU A 14 9.03 -1.65 -21.99
C LEU A 14 7.79 -1.84 -21.10
N LEU A 15 6.69 -1.11 -21.35
CA LEU A 15 5.43 -1.29 -20.64
C LEU A 15 4.87 -2.70 -20.82
N THR A 16 4.94 -3.23 -22.05
CA THR A 16 4.50 -4.60 -22.35
C THR A 16 5.36 -5.65 -21.65
N GLU A 17 6.68 -5.44 -21.63
CA GLU A 17 7.62 -6.30 -20.93
C GLU A 17 7.38 -6.30 -19.41
N ALA A 18 7.31 -5.10 -18.80
CA ALA A 18 7.02 -4.92 -17.39
C ALA A 18 5.69 -5.58 -17.00
N LYS A 19 4.64 -5.38 -17.78
CA LYS A 19 3.34 -6.03 -17.57
C LYS A 19 3.44 -7.56 -17.61
N ASN A 20 4.19 -8.12 -18.55
CA ASN A 20 4.36 -9.57 -18.64
C ASN A 20 5.13 -10.12 -17.44
N LEU A 21 6.12 -9.38 -16.91
CA LEU A 21 6.82 -9.72 -15.68
C LEU A 21 5.86 -9.66 -14.48
N PHE A 22 5.05 -8.61 -14.38
CA PHE A 22 4.01 -8.48 -13.34
C PHE A 22 3.04 -9.68 -13.35
N LEU A 23 2.52 -10.06 -14.52
CA LEU A 23 1.59 -11.20 -14.67
C LEU A 23 2.25 -12.54 -14.34
N LYS A 24 3.56 -12.67 -14.59
CA LYS A 24 4.38 -13.80 -14.15
C LYS A 24 4.76 -13.73 -12.67
N GLN A 25 4.33 -12.68 -11.96
CA GLN A 25 4.60 -12.40 -10.56
C GLN A 25 6.09 -12.14 -10.27
N ASP A 26 6.84 -11.74 -11.29
CA ASP A 26 8.21 -11.24 -11.19
C ASP A 26 8.17 -9.73 -10.90
N PHE A 27 7.74 -9.41 -9.68
CA PHE A 27 7.47 -8.03 -9.25
C PHE A 27 8.74 -7.18 -9.15
N THR A 28 9.88 -7.79 -8.83
CA THR A 28 11.18 -7.08 -8.76
C THR A 28 11.59 -6.55 -10.12
N ASN A 29 11.70 -7.43 -11.13
CA ASN A 29 12.09 -7.00 -12.47
C ASN A 29 11.00 -6.12 -13.11
N SER A 30 9.72 -6.37 -12.81
CA SER A 30 8.64 -5.49 -13.22
C SER A 30 8.78 -4.07 -12.66
N SER A 31 9.15 -3.94 -11.37
CA SER A 31 9.32 -2.64 -10.69
C SER A 31 10.47 -1.85 -11.29
N ASP A 32 11.58 -2.52 -11.58
CA ASP A 32 12.77 -1.89 -12.16
C ASP A 32 12.47 -1.27 -13.52
N ILE A 33 11.70 -1.96 -14.37
CA ILE A 33 11.31 -1.44 -15.69
C ILE A 33 10.32 -0.29 -15.56
N TYR A 34 9.29 -0.38 -14.71
CA TYR A 34 8.36 0.74 -14.51
C TYR A 34 9.07 1.98 -13.93
N SER A 35 9.99 1.78 -12.97
CA SER A 35 10.82 2.86 -12.44
C SER A 35 11.69 3.49 -13.52
N TYR A 36 12.29 2.67 -14.41
CA TYR A 36 13.05 3.17 -15.54
C TYR A 36 12.19 4.00 -16.50
N ILE A 37 10.98 3.55 -16.84
CA ILE A 37 10.03 4.32 -17.66
C ILE A 37 9.74 5.67 -17.01
N LEU A 38 9.50 5.71 -15.69
CA LEU A 38 9.24 6.96 -14.97
C LEU A 38 10.45 7.91 -14.95
N THR A 39 11.68 7.41 -15.05
CA THR A 39 12.86 8.30 -15.21
C THR A 39 12.91 8.99 -16.57
N GLN A 40 12.28 8.40 -17.60
CA GLN A 40 12.24 8.95 -18.97
C GLN A 40 10.96 9.76 -19.22
N ASP A 41 9.86 9.37 -18.59
CA ASP A 41 8.53 9.96 -18.68
C ASP A 41 7.84 9.90 -17.32
N PHE A 42 8.07 10.92 -16.48
CA PHE A 42 7.54 11.01 -15.12
C PHE A 42 6.01 11.02 -15.05
N ASN A 43 5.33 11.34 -16.15
CA ASN A 43 3.87 11.40 -16.24
C ASN A 43 3.29 10.15 -16.92
N ASN A 44 4.07 9.06 -17.00
CA ASN A 44 3.57 7.81 -17.57
C ASN A 44 2.57 7.14 -16.60
N ASN A 45 1.30 7.36 -16.87
CA ASN A 45 0.19 6.97 -16.01
C ASN A 45 0.09 5.46 -15.74
N GLU A 46 0.41 4.63 -16.75
CA GLU A 46 0.44 3.18 -16.60
C GLU A 46 1.60 2.75 -15.69
N ALA A 47 2.79 3.32 -15.88
CA ALA A 47 3.93 3.02 -15.03
C ALA A 47 3.71 3.47 -13.58
N LEU A 48 3.13 4.65 -13.34
CA LEU A 48 2.76 5.11 -12.00
C LEU A 48 1.80 4.13 -11.32
N LEU A 49 0.68 3.79 -11.96
CA LEU A 49 -0.30 2.87 -11.40
C LEU A 49 0.31 1.51 -11.08
N MET A 50 1.09 0.97 -12.02
CA MET A 50 1.69 -0.35 -11.85
C MET A 50 2.77 -0.39 -10.77
N SER A 51 3.54 0.69 -10.56
CA SER A 51 4.44 0.81 -9.42
C SER A 51 3.69 0.72 -8.07
N HIS A 52 2.54 1.38 -7.93
CA HIS A 52 1.72 1.27 -6.72
C HIS A 52 1.14 -0.14 -6.55
N LEU A 53 0.67 -0.76 -7.64
CA LEU A 53 0.16 -2.14 -7.58
C LEU A 53 1.26 -3.14 -7.22
N ILE A 54 2.50 -2.92 -7.69
CA ILE A 54 3.66 -3.74 -7.31
C ILE A 54 3.95 -3.61 -5.82
N GLU A 55 3.97 -2.40 -5.26
CA GLU A 55 4.13 -2.21 -3.82
C GLU A 55 3.04 -2.97 -3.05
N LEU A 56 1.79 -2.87 -3.50
CA LEU A 56 0.66 -3.61 -2.92
C LEU A 56 0.84 -5.13 -2.96
N THR A 57 1.59 -5.71 -3.92
CA THR A 57 1.82 -7.17 -3.99
C THR A 57 2.62 -7.73 -2.81
N SER A 58 3.46 -6.91 -2.18
CA SER A 58 4.23 -7.31 -0.98
C SER A 58 3.35 -7.46 0.27
N PHE A 59 2.13 -6.92 0.22
CA PHE A 59 1.17 -6.93 1.32
C PHE A 59 -0.03 -7.84 1.02
N ASN A 60 -0.74 -7.60 -0.09
CA ASN A 60 -1.90 -8.39 -0.50
C ASN A 60 -1.86 -8.65 -2.01
N LYS A 61 -1.06 -9.67 -2.37
CA LYS A 61 -0.84 -10.11 -3.75
C LYS A 61 -2.13 -10.42 -4.50
N ALA A 62 -3.11 -11.06 -3.86
CA ALA A 62 -4.36 -11.43 -4.52
C ALA A 62 -5.18 -10.19 -4.91
N TYR A 63 -5.25 -9.20 -4.01
CA TYR A 63 -5.94 -7.94 -4.28
C TYR A 63 -5.25 -7.10 -5.36
N ALA A 64 -3.91 -6.96 -5.28
CA ALA A 64 -3.13 -6.28 -6.32
C ALA A 64 -3.33 -6.89 -7.71
N LEU A 65 -3.31 -8.23 -7.79
CA LEU A 65 -3.55 -8.94 -9.04
C LEU A 65 -4.98 -8.75 -9.55
N SER A 66 -5.99 -8.68 -8.66
CA SER A 66 -7.37 -8.39 -9.03
C SER A 66 -7.52 -6.98 -9.63
N LEU A 67 -6.91 -5.97 -9.01
CA LEU A 67 -6.93 -4.60 -9.51
C LEU A 67 -6.19 -4.46 -10.84
N ALA A 68 -5.05 -5.15 -10.99
CA ALA A 68 -4.30 -5.20 -12.23
C ALA A 68 -5.09 -5.89 -13.35
N ASP A 69 -5.77 -7.01 -13.06
CA ASP A 69 -6.60 -7.71 -14.04
C ASP A 69 -7.78 -6.84 -14.51
N ASP A 70 -8.42 -6.11 -13.60
CA ASP A 70 -9.47 -5.14 -13.94
C ASP A 70 -8.93 -4.02 -14.86
N PHE A 71 -7.76 -3.46 -14.52
CA PHE A 71 -7.08 -2.45 -15.34
C PHE A 71 -6.71 -2.99 -16.73
N PHE A 72 -6.16 -4.19 -16.82
CA PHE A 72 -5.71 -4.78 -18.09
C PHE A 72 -6.86 -5.23 -19.00
N ARG A 73 -7.98 -5.70 -18.43
CA ARG A 73 -9.17 -6.12 -19.20
C ARG A 73 -9.96 -4.92 -19.70
N LYS A 74 -10.14 -3.90 -18.86
CA LYS A 74 -10.78 -2.65 -19.25
C LYS A 74 -9.73 -1.70 -19.81
N LYS A 75 -9.28 -1.98 -21.04
CA LYS A 75 -8.39 -1.13 -21.87
C LYS A 75 -8.85 0.34 -22.07
N SER A 76 -9.90 0.78 -21.38
CA SER A 76 -10.54 2.09 -21.50
C SER A 76 -10.75 2.84 -20.19
N LEU A 77 -10.38 2.29 -19.03
CA LEU A 77 -10.45 3.08 -17.81
C LEU A 77 -9.37 4.15 -17.88
N ARG A 78 -9.79 5.41 -17.90
CA ARG A 78 -8.85 6.52 -17.69
C ARG A 78 -8.25 6.32 -16.30
N GLN A 79 -7.01 6.77 -16.11
CA GLN A 79 -6.35 6.72 -14.81
C GLN A 79 -7.24 7.32 -13.72
N ASP A 80 -8.01 8.36 -14.08
CA ASP A 80 -9.06 8.95 -13.27
C ASP A 80 -10.11 7.92 -12.84
N ASP A 81 -10.62 7.04 -13.71
CA ASP A 81 -11.64 6.04 -13.32
C ASP A 81 -11.08 4.91 -12.42
N VAL A 82 -9.76 4.66 -12.45
CA VAL A 82 -9.09 3.69 -11.57
C VAL A 82 -8.77 4.32 -10.23
N TYR A 83 -8.24 5.55 -10.23
CA TYR A 83 -8.07 6.35 -9.02
C TYR A 83 -9.42 6.70 -8.40
N GLU A 84 -10.46 6.94 -9.18
CA GLU A 84 -11.84 7.19 -8.76
C GLU A 84 -12.50 5.88 -8.34
N ASN A 85 -12.15 4.69 -8.87
CA ASN A 85 -12.59 3.43 -8.24
C ASN A 85 -11.88 3.14 -6.92
N ILE A 86 -10.60 3.52 -6.80
CA ILE A 86 -9.85 3.44 -5.55
C ILE A 86 -10.41 4.47 -4.56
N ASN A 87 -10.65 5.70 -5.00
CA ASN A 87 -11.19 6.81 -4.23
C ASN A 87 -12.66 6.62 -3.89
N ASP A 88 -13.51 6.11 -4.79
CA ASP A 88 -14.93 5.78 -4.55
C ASP A 88 -15.04 4.63 -3.56
N LYS A 89 -14.13 3.66 -3.60
CA LYS A 89 -14.04 2.66 -2.54
C LYS A 89 -13.55 3.30 -1.24
N ILE A 90 -12.58 4.21 -1.29
CA ILE A 90 -12.16 4.99 -0.12
C ILE A 90 -13.34 5.83 0.43
N ASP A 91 -14.13 6.51 -0.40
CA ASP A 91 -15.32 7.32 -0.05
C ASP A 91 -16.46 6.45 0.48
N TYR A 92 -16.63 5.26 -0.09
CA TYR A 92 -17.60 4.27 0.36
C TYR A 92 -17.24 3.71 1.75
N TYR A 93 -15.95 3.53 2.04
CA TYR A 93 -15.47 3.00 3.32
C TYR A 93 -15.10 4.08 4.36
N PHE A 94 -14.91 5.32 3.94
CA PHE A 94 -14.51 6.43 4.79
C PHE A 94 -15.41 7.62 4.53
N ASP A 95 -16.27 7.94 5.50
CA ASP A 95 -17.05 9.18 5.52
C ASP A 95 -16.13 10.40 5.30
N ASN A 96 -16.65 11.44 4.64
CA ASN A 96 -15.92 12.62 4.12
C ASN A 96 -14.91 13.26 5.11
N LYS A 97 -15.08 13.06 6.42
CA LYS A 97 -14.19 13.58 7.48
C LYS A 97 -12.79 12.97 7.47
N ILE A 98 -12.63 11.70 7.12
CA ILE A 98 -11.32 11.04 7.11
C ILE A 98 -10.56 11.40 5.84
N GLN A 99 -11.23 11.42 4.69
CA GLN A 99 -10.64 11.96 3.46
C GLN A 99 -10.16 13.41 3.64
N THR A 100 -10.97 14.26 4.26
CA THR A 100 -10.57 15.66 4.52
C THR A 100 -9.30 15.74 5.37
N LYS A 101 -9.10 14.81 6.32
CA LYS A 101 -7.86 14.73 7.13
C LYS A 101 -6.69 14.09 6.39
N ILE A 102 -6.92 13.06 5.57
CA ILE A 102 -5.93 12.46 4.68
C ILE A 102 -5.34 13.54 3.75
N HIS A 103 -6.18 14.43 3.22
CA HIS A 103 -5.73 15.53 2.36
C HIS A 103 -5.10 16.71 3.11
N GLN A 104 -5.18 16.77 4.44
CA GLN A 104 -4.75 17.93 5.25
C GLN A 104 -3.60 17.63 6.23
N SER A 105 -3.27 16.36 6.50
CA SER A 105 -2.27 15.99 7.51
C SER A 105 -1.44 14.79 7.08
N ASP A 106 -0.11 14.91 7.22
CA ASP A 106 0.83 13.80 6.98
C ASP A 106 0.74 12.68 8.03
N ALA A 107 -0.02 12.89 9.11
CA ALA A 107 -0.17 11.93 10.20
C ALA A 107 -1.56 11.93 10.85
N ILE A 108 -1.96 10.76 11.35
CA ILE A 108 -3.18 10.53 12.16
C ILE A 108 -2.76 9.94 13.51
N SER A 109 -3.44 10.27 14.61
CA SER A 109 -3.16 9.60 15.88
C SER A 109 -3.72 8.18 15.89
N TYR A 110 -3.07 7.26 16.59
CA TYR A 110 -3.54 5.87 16.70
C TYR A 110 -4.98 5.78 17.22
N ASN A 111 -5.36 6.61 18.19
CA ASN A 111 -6.73 6.63 18.71
C ASN A 111 -7.76 7.11 17.66
N GLU A 112 -7.42 8.12 16.84
CA GLU A 112 -8.28 8.52 15.73
C GLU A 112 -8.39 7.43 14.66
N PHE A 113 -7.27 6.78 14.34
CA PHE A 113 -7.21 5.65 13.42
C PHE A 113 -8.07 4.47 13.91
N LYS A 114 -7.91 4.07 15.17
CA LYS A 114 -8.69 3.01 15.79
C LYS A 114 -10.19 3.32 15.73
N ASN A 115 -10.58 4.53 16.14
CA ASN A 115 -11.96 4.98 16.05
C ASN A 115 -12.49 5.03 14.61
N SER A 116 -11.62 5.30 13.62
CA SER A 116 -12.02 5.24 12.21
C SER A 116 -12.24 3.83 11.71
N ILE A 117 -11.52 2.84 12.21
CA ILE A 117 -11.77 1.46 11.80
C ILE A 117 -12.99 0.90 12.52
N ASP A 118 -13.04 1.03 13.85
CA ASP A 118 -14.08 0.41 14.68
C ASP A 118 -15.49 0.90 14.34
N ASN A 119 -15.63 2.10 13.75
CA ASN A 119 -16.91 2.69 13.42
C ASN A 119 -17.31 2.61 11.94
N TYR A 120 -16.37 2.34 11.01
CA TYR A 120 -16.63 2.57 9.58
C TYR A 120 -16.28 1.40 8.66
N SER A 121 -15.61 0.34 9.15
CA SER A 121 -15.22 -0.78 8.29
C SER A 121 -15.34 -2.13 8.97
N ASP A 122 -16.04 -3.06 8.30
CA ASP A 122 -16.01 -4.49 8.63
C ASP A 122 -14.64 -5.13 8.31
N ASP A 123 -13.78 -4.42 7.55
CA ASP A 123 -12.47 -4.87 7.06
C ASP A 123 -11.33 -3.99 7.61
N TYR A 124 -10.78 -4.42 8.76
CA TYR A 124 -9.67 -3.75 9.44
C TYR A 124 -8.41 -3.67 8.56
N GLU A 125 -8.14 -4.69 7.74
CA GLU A 125 -6.93 -4.77 6.92
C GLU A 125 -6.95 -3.71 5.82
N LEU A 126 -8.09 -3.57 5.13
CA LEU A 126 -8.26 -2.56 4.09
C LEU A 126 -8.19 -1.13 4.66
N SER A 127 -8.84 -0.87 5.80
CA SER A 127 -8.82 0.46 6.41
C SER A 127 -7.46 0.84 6.99
N PHE A 128 -6.74 -0.14 7.55
CA PHE A 128 -5.34 0.03 7.95
C PHE A 128 -4.49 0.44 6.75
N TYR A 129 -4.62 -0.28 5.64
CA TYR A 129 -3.83 -0.03 4.43
C TYR A 129 -4.08 1.36 3.85
N LEU A 130 -5.35 1.74 3.69
CA LEU A 130 -5.74 3.05 3.16
C LEU A 130 -5.31 4.19 4.07
N THR A 131 -5.26 3.97 5.39
CA THR A 131 -4.69 4.97 6.28
C THR A 131 -3.16 5.02 6.17
N HIS A 132 -2.49 3.87 6.17
CA HIS A 132 -1.02 3.79 6.16
C HIS A 132 -0.38 4.36 4.89
N VAL A 133 -0.98 4.08 3.72
CA VAL A 133 -0.49 4.57 2.42
C VAL A 133 -0.54 6.09 2.34
N TYR A 134 -1.58 6.70 2.93
CA TYR A 134 -1.83 8.13 2.79
C TYR A 134 -1.43 8.95 4.02
N MET A 135 -1.27 8.34 5.20
CA MET A 135 -0.98 9.01 6.46
C MET A 135 -0.10 8.15 7.38
N LYS A 136 0.88 8.78 8.04
CA LYS A 136 1.65 8.11 9.09
C LYS A 136 0.82 7.97 10.36
N ILE A 137 0.75 6.78 10.93
CA ILE A 137 0.16 6.61 12.27
C ILE A 137 1.16 7.12 13.30
N SER A 138 0.71 8.06 14.13
CA SER A 138 1.45 8.62 15.26
C SER A 138 0.94 8.03 16.57
N PHE A 139 1.88 7.78 17.49
CA PHE A 139 1.61 7.19 18.79
C PHE A 139 1.96 8.19 19.89
N LYS A 140 1.10 8.30 20.89
CA LYS A 140 1.28 9.20 22.03
C LYS A 140 2.26 8.63 23.06
N ASP A 141 2.20 7.33 23.30
CA ASP A 141 2.97 6.64 24.33
C ASP A 141 3.20 5.15 23.97
N GLU A 142 3.97 4.46 24.81
CA GLU A 142 4.28 3.03 24.61
C GLU A 142 3.05 2.12 24.64
N TYR A 143 1.99 2.51 25.35
CA TYR A 143 0.79 1.68 25.46
C TYR A 143 0.05 1.64 24.13
N GLU A 144 -0.07 2.79 23.46
CA GLU A 144 -0.65 2.85 22.11
C GLU A 144 0.15 2.01 21.11
N ILE A 145 1.50 2.01 21.19
CA ILE A 145 2.36 1.18 20.34
C ILE A 145 2.09 -0.31 20.58
N VAL A 146 2.06 -0.73 21.84
CA VAL A 146 1.84 -2.13 22.23
C VAL A 146 0.45 -2.62 21.82
N GLU A 147 -0.57 -1.78 22.02
CA GLU A 147 -1.95 -2.08 21.63
C GLU A 147 -2.08 -2.20 20.11
N PHE A 148 -1.49 -1.28 19.37
CA PHE A 148 -1.48 -1.29 17.92
C PHE A 148 -0.81 -2.57 17.36
N LEU A 149 0.38 -2.91 17.85
CA LEU A 149 1.09 -4.13 17.46
C LEU A 149 0.29 -5.39 17.81
N THR A 150 -0.38 -5.40 18.95
CA THR A 150 -1.25 -6.50 19.36
C THR A 150 -2.44 -6.64 18.41
N THR A 151 -3.06 -5.52 18.03
CA THR A 151 -4.19 -5.50 17.09
C THR A 151 -3.79 -6.03 15.71
N LEU A 152 -2.62 -5.63 15.20
CA LEU A 152 -2.10 -6.16 13.93
C LEU A 152 -1.93 -7.69 13.99
N LEU A 153 -1.39 -8.22 15.08
CA LEU A 153 -1.20 -9.65 15.25
C LEU A 153 -2.52 -10.41 15.38
N ASP A 154 -3.48 -9.86 16.12
CA ASP A 154 -4.80 -10.47 16.30
C ASP A 154 -5.63 -10.45 14.99
N LYS A 155 -5.23 -9.62 14.01
CA LYS A 155 -5.83 -9.53 12.67
C LYS A 155 -5.04 -10.27 11.58
N ASN A 156 -4.03 -11.08 11.95
CA ASN A 156 -3.16 -11.80 11.01
C ASN A 156 -2.40 -10.87 10.03
N LEU A 157 -1.93 -9.72 10.54
CA LEU A 157 -1.10 -8.76 9.82
C LEU A 157 0.35 -8.81 10.33
N GLU A 158 0.92 -10.02 10.41
CA GLU A 158 2.21 -10.29 11.04
C GLU A 158 3.36 -9.48 10.42
N ASN A 159 3.42 -9.43 9.09
CA ASN A 159 4.52 -8.74 8.40
C ASN A 159 4.56 -7.25 8.76
N LEU A 160 3.39 -6.64 8.89
CA LEU A 160 3.26 -5.25 9.32
C LEU A 160 3.61 -5.10 10.81
N ALA A 161 3.16 -6.03 11.64
CA ALA A 161 3.53 -6.05 13.05
C ALA A 161 5.04 -6.16 13.26
N ILE A 162 5.75 -6.95 12.45
CA ILE A 162 7.22 -7.05 12.46
C ILE A 162 7.85 -5.70 12.14
N GLN A 163 7.48 -5.09 11.01
CA GLN A 163 8.05 -3.81 10.57
C GLN A 163 7.86 -2.70 11.62
N TYR A 164 6.67 -2.63 12.21
CA TYR A 164 6.37 -1.65 13.25
C TYR A 164 7.09 -1.97 14.56
N PHE A 165 7.22 -3.26 14.93
CA PHE A 165 7.94 -3.66 16.12
C PHE A 165 9.43 -3.33 16.00
N GLU A 166 10.06 -3.60 14.86
CA GLU A 166 11.45 -3.21 14.59
C GLU A 166 11.63 -1.70 14.72
N LYS A 167 10.70 -0.92 14.15
CA LYS A 167 10.75 0.54 14.18
C LYS A 167 10.56 1.12 15.58
N PHE A 168 9.68 0.56 16.40
CA PHE A 168 9.24 1.18 17.66
C PHE A 168 9.64 0.44 18.94
N SER A 169 10.26 -0.74 18.85
CA SER A 169 10.67 -1.54 20.02
C SER A 169 11.52 -0.77 21.03
N HIS A 170 12.39 0.13 20.56
CA HIS A 170 13.22 0.98 21.40
C HIS A 170 12.44 2.00 22.26
N LEU A 171 11.17 2.27 21.91
CA LEU A 171 10.27 3.13 22.68
C LEU A 171 9.46 2.37 23.72
N ILE A 172 9.47 1.03 23.68
CA ILE A 172 8.78 0.17 24.65
C ILE A 172 9.76 -0.08 25.80
N THR A 173 9.48 0.47 26.96
CA THR A 173 10.34 0.37 28.14
C THR A 173 10.02 -0.85 29.00
N ASN A 174 8.79 -1.35 28.91
CA ASN A 174 8.35 -2.52 29.67
C ASN A 174 8.78 -3.83 28.99
N GLU A 175 9.77 -4.51 29.58
CA GLU A 175 10.30 -5.79 29.08
C GLU A 175 9.23 -6.88 28.93
N THR A 176 8.20 -6.88 29.78
CA THR A 176 7.11 -7.87 29.71
C THR A 176 6.31 -7.70 28.43
N ASN A 177 6.07 -6.46 28.00
CA ASN A 177 5.35 -6.16 26.76
C ASN A 177 6.18 -6.59 25.54
N ILE A 178 7.49 -6.31 25.54
CA ILE A 178 8.41 -6.77 24.50
C ILE A 178 8.38 -8.29 24.38
N GLN A 179 8.51 -9.00 25.51
CA GLN A 179 8.48 -10.47 25.53
C GLN A 179 7.14 -11.03 25.00
N ASN A 180 6.01 -10.42 25.36
CA ASN A 180 4.70 -10.87 24.91
C ASN A 180 4.50 -10.68 23.40
N ILE A 181 4.86 -9.51 22.87
CA ILE A 181 4.81 -9.24 21.43
C ILE A 181 5.74 -10.19 20.67
N SER A 182 6.97 -10.37 21.16
CA SER A 182 7.96 -11.27 20.55
C SER A 182 7.47 -12.72 20.52
N LYS A 183 6.83 -13.20 21.58
CA LYS A 183 6.23 -14.54 21.63
C LYS A 183 5.07 -14.69 20.65
N LYS A 184 4.20 -13.68 20.49
CA LYS A 184 3.12 -13.71 19.50
C LYS A 184 3.71 -13.76 18.08
N LEU A 185 4.66 -12.89 17.77
CA LEU A 185 5.37 -12.87 16.48
C LEU A 185 6.04 -14.22 16.14
N GLN A 186 6.76 -14.82 17.10
CA GLN A 186 7.39 -16.13 16.90
C GLN A 186 6.39 -17.27 16.67
N LYS A 187 5.19 -17.17 17.25
CA LYS A 187 4.13 -18.17 17.03
C LYS A 187 3.52 -18.06 15.65
N SER A 188 3.33 -16.84 15.14
CA SER A 188 2.75 -16.62 13.82
C SER A 188 3.71 -16.93 12.66
N LEU A 189 5.02 -17.05 12.93
CA LEU A 189 6.05 -17.44 11.96
C LEU A 189 6.25 -18.97 11.82
N LYS A 190 5.48 -19.79 12.55
CA LYS A 190 5.53 -21.27 12.50
C LYS A 190 4.34 -21.84 11.75
#